data_AF-A0A2N2T3P6-F1
#
_entry.id   AF-A0A2N2T3P6-F1
#
_cell.length_a   1.000
_cell.length_b   1.000
_cell.length_c   1.000
_cell.angle_alpha   90.00
_cell.angle_beta   90.00
_cell.angle_gamma   90.00
#
_symmetry.space_group_name_H-M   'P 1'
#
loop_
_entity.id
_entity.type
_entity.pdbx_description
1 polymer ?
#
loop_
_entity_poly.entity_id
_entity_poly.type
_entity_poly.pdbx_seq_one_letter_code
_entity_poly.pdbx_strand_id
1 'polypeptide(L)'
;MNILAEKFASGIARLTPFGKRADDPLINIKATTRWVEDLPIGDALKSQQAIFDALKRFNENSTQYTKDRLAIFMLLDEKSRDLQDTLVRQYLRNPRMSRAQESQLWHAVYGLYWEVARGYHTFVLHIAHEADNKALDAQIPLITLRAIRTFGQLLKWRAIRYLPAGEKLWLRLHNLYRIAEANGFHRQPQRVYLDDGFDCCCETAYQHILMLNLANSGTLYPRQLDLLDRWLCGWHE
;
A
#
# COMPACT_ATOMS: atom_id res chain seq x y z
N MET A 1 -23.87 -14.64 -48.37
CA MET A 1 -23.18 -13.38 -48.72
C MET A 1 -23.43 -12.37 -47.62
N ASN A 2 -22.42 -11.54 -47.33
CA ASN A 2 -22.29 -10.53 -46.26
C ASN A 2 -21.79 -11.16 -44.95
N ILE A 3 -20.50 -11.49 -44.77
CA ILE A 3 -19.30 -10.63 -44.84
C ILE A 3 -19.60 -9.23 -44.30
N LEU A 4 -19.89 -9.14 -42.99
CA LEU A 4 -19.84 -7.90 -42.19
C LEU A 4 -19.96 -8.20 -40.67
N ALA A 5 -20.32 -9.42 -40.27
CA ALA A 5 -20.37 -9.84 -38.86
C ALA A 5 -19.02 -10.36 -38.29
N GLU A 6 -17.97 -10.51 -39.11
CA GLU A 6 -16.71 -11.15 -38.69
C GLU A 6 -15.58 -10.20 -38.27
N LYS A 7 -15.78 -8.87 -38.24
CA LYS A 7 -14.68 -7.90 -38.02
C LYS A 7 -14.59 -7.23 -36.64
N PHE A 8 -15.40 -7.61 -35.66
CA PHE A 8 -15.33 -7.03 -34.31
C PHE A 8 -14.82 -7.97 -33.21
N ALA A 9 -14.34 -9.18 -33.56
CA ALA A 9 -13.88 -10.18 -32.60
C ALA A 9 -12.35 -10.38 -32.55
N SER A 10 -11.55 -9.39 -32.98
CA SER A 10 -10.08 -9.49 -32.90
C SER A 10 -9.48 -8.23 -32.27
N GLY A 11 -9.41 -8.20 -30.94
CA GLY A 11 -8.80 -7.06 -30.26
C GLY A 11 -8.45 -7.23 -28.79
N ILE A 12 -8.61 -8.41 -28.17
CA ILE A 12 -8.13 -8.65 -26.80
C ILE A 12 -7.69 -10.11 -26.69
N ALA A 13 -6.48 -10.42 -27.15
CA ALA A 13 -5.81 -11.68 -26.82
C ALA A 13 -4.31 -11.60 -27.13
N ARG A 14 -3.59 -10.76 -26.37
CA ARG A 14 -2.17 -10.99 -26.07
C ARG A 14 -1.90 -10.65 -24.60
N LEU A 15 -2.69 -11.25 -23.72
CA LEU A 15 -2.14 -11.65 -22.42
C LEU A 15 -1.32 -12.89 -22.75
N THR A 16 0.00 -12.73 -22.85
CA THR A 16 0.91 -13.87 -22.75
C THR A 16 0.54 -14.62 -21.47
N PRO A 17 0.11 -15.89 -21.56
CA PRO A 17 -0.02 -16.69 -20.36
C PRO A 17 1.41 -16.86 -19.87
N PHE A 18 1.71 -16.30 -18.70
CA PHE A 18 2.88 -16.73 -17.95
C PHE A 18 2.73 -18.24 -17.79
N GLY A 19 3.47 -18.99 -18.60
CA GLY A 19 3.47 -20.44 -18.58
C GLY A 19 3.72 -20.93 -17.16
N LYS A 20 3.18 -22.11 -16.86
CA LYS A 20 3.49 -22.89 -15.67
C LYS A 20 4.97 -22.74 -15.31
N ARG A 21 5.30 -21.83 -14.37
CA ARG A 21 6.64 -21.72 -13.78
C ARG A 21 6.62 -22.58 -12.55
N ALA A 22 7.49 -23.58 -12.54
CA ALA A 22 7.62 -24.60 -11.51
C ALA A 22 8.23 -24.08 -10.19
N ASP A 23 8.14 -22.79 -9.89
CA ASP A 23 8.45 -22.24 -8.56
C ASP A 23 7.59 -20.98 -8.36
N ASP A 24 6.69 -21.02 -7.38
CA ASP A 24 5.94 -19.85 -6.92
C ASP A 24 6.92 -18.87 -6.24
N PRO A 25 7.05 -17.61 -6.71
CA PRO A 25 8.00 -16.64 -6.16
C PRO A 25 7.73 -16.30 -4.69
N LEU A 26 6.56 -16.66 -4.16
CA LEU A 26 6.13 -16.38 -2.78
C LEU A 26 6.24 -17.61 -1.86
N ILE A 27 6.97 -18.66 -2.26
CA ILE A 27 7.15 -19.86 -1.43
C ILE A 27 7.94 -19.56 -0.15
N ASN A 28 9.03 -18.79 -0.26
CA ASN A 28 9.87 -18.45 0.88
C ASN A 28 10.57 -17.11 0.65
N ILE A 29 11.06 -16.51 1.74
CA ILE A 29 11.68 -15.18 1.71
C ILE A 29 12.87 -15.07 0.76
N LYS A 30 13.67 -16.14 0.57
CA LYS A 30 14.84 -16.13 -0.33
C LYS A 30 14.41 -16.12 -1.80
N ALA A 31 13.41 -16.94 -2.15
CA ALA A 31 12.82 -16.96 -3.49
C ALA A 31 12.18 -15.61 -3.82
N THR A 32 11.44 -15.03 -2.88
CA THR A 32 10.83 -13.70 -3.05
C THR A 32 11.90 -12.62 -3.23
N THR A 33 12.97 -12.65 -2.43
CA THR A 33 14.07 -11.67 -2.54
C THR A 33 14.70 -11.70 -3.93
N ARG A 34 15.06 -12.89 -4.42
CA ARG A 34 15.63 -13.07 -5.78
C ARG A 34 14.67 -12.59 -6.86
N TRP A 35 13.39 -12.98 -6.75
CA TRP A 35 12.38 -12.55 -7.71
C TRP A 35 12.23 -11.03 -7.79
N VAL A 36 12.27 -10.34 -6.65
CA VAL A 36 12.23 -8.87 -6.60
C VAL A 36 13.49 -8.26 -7.22
N GLU A 37 14.67 -8.83 -6.95
CA GLU A 37 15.96 -8.37 -7.52
C GLU A 37 16.01 -8.53 -9.05
N ASP A 38 15.31 -9.54 -9.58
CA ASP A 38 15.21 -9.80 -11.02
C ASP A 38 14.18 -8.89 -11.74
N LEU A 39 13.48 -7.99 -11.02
CA LEU A 39 12.51 -7.10 -11.64
C LEU A 39 13.20 -6.09 -12.59
N PRO A 40 12.54 -5.71 -13.71
CA PRO A 40 13.13 -4.80 -14.68
C PRO A 40 13.60 -3.46 -14.06
N ILE A 41 14.90 -3.21 -14.15
CA ILE A 41 15.51 -1.93 -13.75
C ILE A 41 15.21 -0.91 -14.84
N GLY A 42 14.48 0.16 -14.50
CA GLY A 42 14.18 1.28 -15.41
C GLY A 42 12.70 1.45 -15.79
N ASP A 43 11.85 0.46 -15.53
CA ASP A 43 10.39 0.58 -15.69
C ASP A 43 9.70 0.44 -14.34
N ALA A 44 9.62 1.56 -13.61
CA ALA A 44 9.03 1.59 -12.28
C ALA A 44 7.56 1.14 -12.28
N LEU A 45 6.81 1.45 -13.34
CA LEU A 45 5.40 1.08 -13.44
C LEU A 45 5.23 -0.43 -13.59
N LYS A 46 5.99 -1.04 -14.49
CA LYS A 46 5.93 -2.49 -14.72
C LYS A 46 6.40 -3.29 -13.51
N SER A 47 7.49 -2.86 -12.87
CA SER A 47 8.02 -3.52 -11.68
C SER A 47 7.07 -3.38 -10.49
N GLN A 48 6.45 -2.21 -10.30
CA GLN A 48 5.43 -2.01 -9.28
C GLN A 48 4.19 -2.87 -9.55
N GLN A 49 3.74 -2.96 -10.81
CA GLN A 49 2.59 -3.78 -11.18
C GLN A 49 2.84 -5.26 -10.86
N ALA A 50 4.05 -5.76 -11.09
CA ALA A 50 4.41 -7.13 -10.73
C ALA A 50 4.31 -7.39 -9.21
N ILE A 51 4.78 -6.44 -8.38
CA ILE A 51 4.63 -6.52 -6.92
C ILE A 51 3.15 -6.41 -6.49
N PHE A 52 2.39 -5.51 -7.11
CA PHE A 52 0.95 -5.39 -6.89
C PHE A 52 0.22 -6.71 -7.17
N ASP A 53 0.49 -7.34 -8.32
CA ASP A 53 -0.15 -8.62 -8.69
C ASP A 53 0.25 -9.73 -7.71
N ALA A 54 1.50 -9.74 -7.24
CA ALA A 54 1.98 -10.67 -6.22
C ALA A 54 1.28 -10.45 -4.87
N LEU A 55 1.18 -9.21 -4.39
CA LEU A 55 0.47 -8.85 -3.15
C LEU A 55 -1.02 -9.18 -3.22
N LYS A 56 -1.66 -8.89 -4.35
CA LYS A 56 -3.06 -9.21 -4.59
C LYS A 56 -3.31 -10.73 -4.49
N ARG A 57 -2.50 -11.53 -5.20
CA ARG A 57 -2.56 -12.99 -5.13
C ARG A 57 -2.25 -13.50 -3.72
N PHE A 58 -1.29 -12.89 -3.04
CA PHE A 58 -0.97 -13.21 -1.65
C PHE A 58 -2.19 -13.00 -0.75
N ASN A 59 -2.86 -11.85 -0.84
CA ASN A 59 -4.03 -11.50 -0.04
C ASN A 59 -5.25 -12.37 -0.37
N GLU A 60 -5.46 -12.74 -1.63
CA GLU A 60 -6.57 -13.61 -2.06
C GLU A 60 -6.39 -15.07 -1.61
N ASN A 61 -5.16 -15.57 -1.56
CA ASN A 61 -4.86 -16.96 -1.19
C ASN A 61 -4.48 -17.13 0.29
N SER A 62 -4.55 -16.08 1.10
CA SER A 62 -4.14 -16.14 2.51
C SER A 62 -5.19 -16.87 3.35
N THR A 63 -4.92 -18.16 3.62
CA THR A 63 -5.67 -18.99 4.58
C THR A 63 -4.98 -19.12 5.93
N GLN A 64 -3.67 -18.83 5.98
CA GLN A 64 -2.83 -18.93 7.18
C GLN A 64 -2.03 -17.64 7.38
N TYR A 65 -1.90 -17.20 8.63
CA TYR A 65 -1.19 -15.97 9.03
C TYR A 65 0.03 -16.32 9.87
N THR A 66 1.04 -16.88 9.22
CA THR A 66 2.29 -17.30 9.87
C THR A 66 3.35 -16.20 9.83
N LYS A 67 4.38 -16.34 10.67
CA LYS A 67 5.54 -15.44 10.71
C LYS A 67 6.27 -15.34 9.37
N ASP A 68 6.46 -16.46 8.68
CA ASP A 68 7.14 -16.49 7.39
C ASP A 68 6.35 -15.75 6.32
N ARG A 69 5.02 -15.90 6.32
CA ARG A 69 4.13 -15.18 5.40
C ARG A 69 4.15 -13.68 5.67
N LEU A 70 4.12 -13.28 6.94
CA LEU A 70 4.26 -11.86 7.31
C LEU A 70 5.61 -11.29 6.83
N ALA A 71 6.70 -12.04 7.00
CA ALA A 71 8.03 -11.61 6.55
C ALA A 71 8.10 -11.43 5.02
N ILE A 72 7.49 -12.34 4.24
CA ILE A 72 7.36 -12.20 2.78
C ILE A 72 6.55 -10.94 2.42
N PHE A 73 5.44 -10.70 3.13
CA PHE A 73 4.60 -9.52 2.90
C PHE A 73 5.34 -8.21 3.18
N MET A 74 6.05 -8.14 4.31
CA MET A 74 6.86 -6.97 4.69
C MET A 74 7.99 -6.72 3.69
N LEU A 75 8.63 -7.77 3.17
CA LEU A 75 9.65 -7.65 2.12
C LEU A 75 9.08 -7.03 0.84
N LEU A 76 7.89 -7.47 0.40
CA LEU A 76 7.23 -6.93 -0.79
C LEU A 76 6.86 -5.45 -0.60
N ASP A 77 6.30 -5.10 0.56
CA ASP A 77 6.01 -3.71 0.92
C ASP A 77 7.29 -2.85 0.86
N GLU A 78 8.34 -3.25 1.57
CA GLU A 78 9.62 -2.53 1.63
C GLU A 78 10.23 -2.31 0.24
N LYS A 79 10.27 -3.36 -0.58
CA LYS A 79 10.84 -3.29 -1.93
C LYS A 79 9.99 -2.50 -2.92
N SER A 80 8.72 -2.29 -2.62
CA SER A 80 7.82 -1.49 -3.47
C SER A 80 7.93 0.01 -3.23
N ARG A 81 8.52 0.46 -2.11
CA ARG A 81 8.54 1.86 -1.69
C ARG A 81 9.15 2.80 -2.72
N ASP A 82 10.36 2.52 -3.20
CA ASP A 82 11.05 3.38 -4.16
C ASP A 82 10.33 3.46 -5.51
N LEU A 83 9.73 2.34 -5.93
CA LEU A 83 8.93 2.26 -7.14
C LEU A 83 7.67 3.11 -6.99
N GLN A 84 6.96 2.95 -5.87
CA GLN A 84 5.77 3.72 -5.52
C GLN A 84 6.08 5.22 -5.46
N ASP A 85 7.13 5.61 -4.77
CA ASP A 85 7.60 6.99 -4.65
C ASP A 85 7.95 7.60 -6.01
N THR A 86 8.53 6.80 -6.92
CA THR A 86 8.80 7.23 -8.28
C THR A 86 7.51 7.53 -9.05
N LEU A 87 6.49 6.67 -8.94
CA LEU A 87 5.19 6.90 -9.57
C LEU A 87 4.43 8.08 -8.94
N VAL A 88 4.49 8.24 -7.62
CA VAL A 88 3.96 9.41 -6.89
C VAL A 88 4.59 10.69 -7.42
N ARG A 89 5.92 10.73 -7.54
CA ARG A 89 6.64 11.89 -8.10
C ARG A 89 6.26 12.16 -9.56
N GLN A 90 6.11 11.13 -10.39
CA GLN A 90 5.64 11.29 -11.77
C GLN A 90 4.24 11.90 -11.83
N TYR A 91 3.32 11.42 -10.99
CA TYR A 91 1.96 11.95 -10.89
C TYR A 91 1.95 13.43 -10.49
N LEU A 92 2.69 13.79 -9.43
CA LEU A 92 2.69 15.15 -8.90
C LEU A 92 3.47 16.13 -9.80
N ARG A 93 4.52 15.69 -10.50
CA ARG A 93 5.39 16.59 -11.30
C ARG A 93 4.80 17.00 -12.64
N ASN A 94 3.85 16.26 -13.21
CA ASN A 94 3.31 16.57 -14.54
C ASN A 94 1.82 16.97 -14.51
N PRO A 95 1.48 18.23 -14.18
CA PRO A 95 0.09 18.69 -14.12
C PRO A 95 -0.59 18.77 -15.49
N ARG A 96 0.15 18.60 -16.60
CA ARG A 96 -0.36 18.67 -17.98
C ARG A 96 -0.43 17.30 -18.66
N MET A 97 -0.33 16.21 -17.90
CA MET A 97 -0.43 14.86 -18.45
C MET A 97 -1.82 14.59 -19.04
N SER A 98 -1.91 13.60 -19.94
CA SER A 98 -3.21 13.19 -20.48
C SER A 98 -4.06 12.54 -19.39
N ARG A 99 -5.39 12.64 -19.49
CA ARG A 99 -6.32 12.00 -18.54
C ARG A 99 -6.10 10.48 -18.42
N ALA A 100 -5.69 9.84 -19.50
CA ALA A 100 -5.39 8.41 -19.52
C ALA A 100 -4.14 8.08 -18.67
N GLN A 101 -3.06 8.85 -18.84
CA GLN A 101 -1.84 8.70 -18.05
C GLN A 101 -2.08 9.04 -16.57
N GLU A 102 -2.83 10.11 -16.30
CA GLU A 102 -3.21 10.50 -14.94
C GLU A 102 -3.99 9.37 -14.24
N SER A 103 -4.99 8.82 -14.94
CA SER A 103 -5.77 7.70 -14.43
C SER A 103 -4.90 6.47 -14.19
N GLN A 104 -4.02 6.12 -15.12
CA GLN A 104 -3.13 4.96 -14.99
C GLN A 104 -2.22 5.07 -13.77
N LEU A 105 -1.53 6.21 -13.60
CA LEU A 105 -0.65 6.44 -12.46
C LEU A 105 -1.42 6.43 -11.15
N TRP A 106 -2.59 7.07 -11.10
CA TRP A 106 -3.42 7.07 -9.90
C TRP A 106 -3.85 5.66 -9.49
N HIS A 107 -4.31 4.84 -10.45
CA HIS A 107 -4.73 3.46 -10.16
C HIS A 107 -3.56 2.58 -9.75
N ALA A 108 -2.38 2.75 -10.35
CA ALA A 108 -1.18 2.03 -9.95
C ALA A 108 -0.82 2.36 -8.48
N VAL A 109 -0.71 3.66 -8.15
CA VAL A 109 -0.33 4.10 -6.80
C VAL A 109 -1.39 3.70 -5.78
N TYR A 110 -2.66 4.05 -6.01
CA TYR A 110 -3.75 3.72 -5.11
C TYR A 110 -3.92 2.21 -4.93
N GLY A 111 -3.79 1.43 -6.01
CA GLY A 111 -3.95 -0.02 -6.00
C GLY A 111 -2.92 -0.72 -5.11
N LEU A 112 -1.65 -0.32 -5.19
CA LEU A 112 -0.62 -0.89 -4.32
C LEU A 112 -0.85 -0.53 -2.85
N TYR A 113 -1.13 0.74 -2.53
CA TYR A 113 -1.48 1.12 -1.15
C TYR A 113 -2.69 0.33 -0.64
N TRP A 114 -3.66 0.03 -1.51
CA TRP A 114 -4.83 -0.75 -1.13
C TRP A 114 -4.47 -2.18 -0.73
N GLU A 115 -3.65 -2.88 -1.52
CA GLU A 115 -3.24 -4.25 -1.19
C GLU A 115 -2.31 -4.30 0.03
N VAL A 116 -1.44 -3.30 0.21
CA VAL A 116 -0.60 -3.18 1.41
C VAL A 116 -1.46 -2.94 2.66
N ALA A 117 -2.39 -1.97 2.61
CA ALA A 117 -3.28 -1.67 3.74
C ALA A 117 -4.18 -2.87 4.07
N ARG A 118 -4.72 -3.55 3.04
CA ARG A 118 -5.55 -4.74 3.20
C ARG A 118 -4.78 -5.87 3.88
N GLY A 119 -3.56 -6.15 3.45
CA GLY A 119 -2.75 -7.22 4.02
C GLY A 119 -2.40 -6.94 5.48
N TYR A 120 -1.81 -5.79 5.79
CA TYR A 120 -1.48 -5.44 7.17
C TYR A 120 -2.70 -5.40 8.10
N HIS A 121 -3.82 -4.82 7.65
CA HIS A 121 -5.06 -4.82 8.43
C HIS A 121 -5.51 -6.24 8.77
N THR A 122 -5.43 -7.15 7.81
CA THR A 122 -5.85 -8.54 8.04
C THR A 122 -4.91 -9.26 9.00
N PHE A 123 -3.59 -9.07 8.88
CA PHE A 123 -2.62 -9.60 9.85
C PHE A 123 -2.87 -9.05 11.26
N VAL A 124 -3.06 -7.73 11.40
CA VAL A 124 -3.31 -7.10 12.72
C VAL A 124 -4.57 -7.67 13.37
N LEU A 125 -5.68 -7.78 12.62
CA LEU A 125 -6.90 -8.35 13.18
C LEU A 125 -6.73 -9.80 13.59
N HIS A 126 -6.06 -10.60 12.77
CA HIS A 126 -5.84 -12.01 13.07
C HIS A 126 -5.02 -12.18 14.36
N ILE A 127 -3.87 -11.50 14.45
CA ILE A 127 -2.99 -11.64 15.61
C ILE A 127 -3.67 -11.05 16.87
N ALA A 128 -4.39 -9.93 16.75
CA ALA A 128 -5.13 -9.36 17.88
C ALA A 128 -6.27 -10.26 18.40
N HIS A 129 -6.78 -11.19 17.58
CA HIS A 129 -7.82 -12.15 17.98
C HIS A 129 -7.23 -13.48 18.50
N GLU A 130 -6.03 -13.86 18.07
CA GLU A 130 -5.37 -15.10 18.50
C GLU A 130 -4.52 -14.89 19.77
N ALA A 131 -5.04 -15.27 20.93
CA ALA A 131 -4.39 -15.07 22.23
C ALA A 131 -3.09 -15.89 22.46
N ASP A 132 -2.73 -16.81 21.56
CA ASP A 132 -1.70 -17.85 21.82
C ASP A 132 -0.44 -17.70 20.96
N ASN A 133 -0.36 -16.70 20.07
CA ASN A 133 0.74 -16.57 19.10
C ASN A 133 1.82 -15.55 19.52
N LYS A 134 2.49 -15.83 20.65
CA LYS A 134 3.54 -14.98 21.24
C LYS A 134 4.66 -14.56 20.28
N ALA A 135 4.93 -15.35 19.23
CA ALA A 135 5.97 -15.06 18.25
C ALA A 135 5.60 -13.93 17.27
N LEU A 136 4.30 -13.78 16.98
CA LEU A 136 3.77 -12.70 16.14
C LEU A 136 3.46 -11.44 16.95
N ASP A 137 3.19 -11.59 18.25
CA ASP A 137 2.86 -10.47 19.14
C ASP A 137 3.91 -9.36 19.13
N ALA A 138 5.20 -9.73 19.04
CA ALA A 138 6.30 -8.77 18.97
C ALA A 138 6.28 -7.89 17.71
N GLN A 139 5.65 -8.35 16.62
CA GLN A 139 5.56 -7.60 15.36
C GLN A 139 4.30 -6.73 15.28
N ILE A 140 3.27 -6.98 16.12
CA ILE A 140 1.99 -6.25 16.10
C ILE A 140 2.19 -4.72 16.09
N PRO A 141 3.03 -4.13 16.96
CA PRO A 141 3.17 -2.67 17.00
C PRO A 141 3.65 -2.10 15.66
N LEU A 142 4.67 -2.72 15.06
CA LEU A 142 5.25 -2.27 13.79
C LEU A 142 4.26 -2.41 12.63
N ILE A 143 3.59 -3.55 12.50
CA ILE A 143 2.64 -3.77 11.40
C ILE A 143 1.38 -2.92 11.54
N THR A 144 0.97 -2.62 12.78
CA THR A 144 -0.16 -1.71 13.04
C THR A 144 0.20 -0.29 12.63
N LEU A 145 1.41 0.17 12.95
CA LEU A 145 1.91 1.47 12.52
C LEU A 145 2.01 1.58 10.99
N ARG A 146 2.55 0.56 10.31
CA ARG A 146 2.56 0.49 8.84
C ARG A 146 1.16 0.52 8.25
N ALA A 147 0.21 -0.21 8.84
CA ALA A 147 -1.18 -0.19 8.42
C ALA A 147 -1.79 1.22 8.52
N ILE A 148 -1.67 1.87 9.68
CA ILE A 148 -2.17 3.23 9.94
C ILE A 148 -1.63 4.20 8.89
N ARG A 149 -0.31 4.24 8.68
CA ARG A 149 0.33 5.11 7.66
C ARG A 149 -0.21 4.83 6.25
N THR A 150 -0.39 3.56 5.90
CA THR A 150 -0.89 3.17 4.57
C THR A 150 -2.35 3.57 4.36
N PHE A 151 -3.22 3.45 5.38
CA PHE A 151 -4.58 3.99 5.34
C PHE A 151 -4.59 5.52 5.18
N GLY A 152 -3.66 6.21 5.83
CA GLY A 152 -3.42 7.64 5.62
C GLY A 152 -3.13 7.97 4.14
N GLN A 153 -2.26 7.19 3.50
CA GLN A 153 -1.98 7.35 2.07
C GLN A 153 -3.22 7.10 1.20
N LEU A 154 -4.04 6.09 1.50
CA LEU A 154 -5.30 5.87 0.78
C LEU A 154 -6.24 7.08 0.89
N LEU A 155 -6.39 7.65 2.08
CA LEU A 155 -7.22 8.85 2.32
C LEU A 155 -6.67 10.05 1.55
N LYS A 156 -5.35 10.29 1.60
CA LYS A 156 -4.66 11.34 0.83
C LYS A 156 -4.88 11.19 -0.68
N TRP A 157 -4.72 9.98 -1.22
CA TRP A 157 -4.87 9.73 -2.65
C TRP A 157 -6.31 9.87 -3.15
N ARG A 158 -7.32 9.66 -2.28
CA ARG A 158 -8.71 10.02 -2.57
C ARG A 158 -8.89 11.54 -2.59
N ALA A 159 -8.34 12.25 -1.60
CA ALA A 159 -8.39 13.71 -1.55
C ALA A 159 -7.73 14.37 -2.78
N ILE A 160 -6.62 13.81 -3.28
CA ILE A 160 -5.94 14.25 -4.51
C ILE A 160 -6.87 14.27 -5.73
N ARG A 161 -7.86 13.38 -5.81
CA ARG A 161 -8.88 13.37 -6.87
C ARG A 161 -10.23 13.94 -6.45
N TYR A 162 -10.25 14.69 -5.34
CA TYR A 162 -11.48 15.28 -4.79
C TYR A 162 -12.58 14.23 -4.53
N LEU A 163 -12.17 12.99 -4.20
CA LEU A 163 -13.08 11.92 -3.86
C LEU A 163 -13.37 11.95 -2.35
N PRO A 164 -14.59 11.54 -1.94
CA PRO A 164 -14.91 11.46 -0.52
C PRO A 164 -14.00 10.45 0.17
N ALA A 165 -13.56 10.73 1.40
CA ALA A 165 -12.60 9.94 2.15
C ALA A 165 -13.01 8.45 2.32
N GLY A 166 -14.31 8.14 2.31
CA GLY A 166 -14.85 6.78 2.36
C GLY A 166 -14.93 6.25 3.78
N GLU A 167 -16.16 6.09 4.29
CA GLU A 167 -16.45 5.70 5.68
C GLU A 167 -15.75 4.41 6.11
N LYS A 168 -15.67 3.42 5.20
CA LYS A 168 -15.01 2.14 5.48
C LYS A 168 -13.50 2.28 5.71
N LEU A 169 -12.84 3.26 5.09
CA LEU A 169 -11.41 3.50 5.31
C LEU A 169 -11.18 4.08 6.71
N TRP A 170 -12.01 5.04 7.12
CA TRP A 170 -12.01 5.60 8.46
C TRP A 170 -12.28 4.54 9.52
N LEU A 171 -13.32 3.73 9.35
CA LEU A 171 -13.65 2.67 10.31
C LEU A 171 -12.48 1.71 10.53
N ARG A 172 -11.79 1.29 9.46
CA ARG A 172 -10.61 0.43 9.55
C ARG A 172 -9.44 1.12 10.23
N LEU A 173 -9.18 2.38 9.89
CA LEU A 173 -8.14 3.19 10.53
C LEU A 173 -8.39 3.37 12.04
N HIS A 174 -9.60 3.75 12.44
CA HIS A 174 -9.98 3.90 13.84
C HIS A 174 -9.88 2.57 14.59
N ASN A 175 -10.27 1.46 13.96
CA ASN A 175 -10.15 0.15 14.58
C ASN A 175 -8.67 -0.25 14.82
N LEU A 176 -7.76 0.05 13.89
CA LEU A 176 -6.32 -0.17 14.08
C LEU A 176 -5.77 0.66 15.26
N TYR A 177 -6.15 1.93 15.33
CA TYR A 177 -5.72 2.80 16.43
C TYR A 177 -6.29 2.32 17.77
N ARG A 178 -7.57 1.91 17.82
CA ARG A 178 -8.21 1.30 18.99
C ARG A 178 -7.47 0.05 19.46
N ILE A 179 -7.02 -0.81 18.54
CA ILE A 179 -6.21 -2.00 18.87
C ILE A 179 -4.88 -1.57 19.50
N ALA A 180 -4.22 -0.55 18.97
CA ALA A 180 -2.97 -0.03 19.53
C ALA A 180 -3.14 0.57 20.94
N GLU A 181 -4.23 1.28 21.18
CA GLU A 181 -4.55 1.81 22.51
C GLU A 181 -4.90 0.71 23.50
N ALA A 182 -5.78 -0.22 23.13
CA ALA A 182 -6.23 -1.30 24.00
C ALA A 182 -5.10 -2.25 24.44
N ASN A 183 -4.08 -2.43 23.58
CA ASN A 183 -2.90 -3.24 23.87
C ASN A 183 -1.71 -2.42 24.41
N GLY A 184 -1.87 -1.10 24.62
CA GLY A 184 -0.87 -0.25 25.27
C GLY A 184 0.36 0.13 24.44
N PHE A 185 0.40 -0.17 23.14
CA PHE A 185 1.56 0.14 22.28
C PHE A 185 1.38 1.38 21.39
N HIS A 186 0.24 2.08 21.48
CA HIS A 186 -0.06 3.27 20.65
C HIS A 186 1.03 4.36 20.68
N ARG A 187 1.70 4.54 21.83
CA ARG A 187 2.81 5.50 22.04
C ARG A 187 4.21 4.92 21.89
N GLN A 188 4.32 3.63 21.57
CA GLN A 188 5.62 2.98 21.42
C GLN A 188 6.33 3.54 20.17
N PRO A 189 7.49 4.20 20.30
CA PRO A 189 8.25 4.67 19.16
C PRO A 189 8.80 3.48 18.37
N GLN A 190 8.63 3.50 17.06
CA GLN A 190 9.06 2.44 16.15
C GLN A 190 9.66 3.07 14.89
N ARG A 191 10.77 2.48 14.43
CA ARG A 191 11.31 2.76 13.09
C ARG A 191 10.44 2.04 12.07
N VAL A 192 9.59 2.77 11.35
CA VAL A 192 8.60 2.15 10.43
C VAL A 192 9.28 1.35 9.33
N TYR A 193 10.35 1.92 8.77
CA TYR A 193 11.21 1.31 7.77
C TYR A 193 12.66 1.68 8.08
N LEU A 194 13.60 0.82 7.72
CA LEU A 194 15.02 1.00 8.08
C LEU A 194 15.61 2.34 7.57
N ASP A 195 15.16 2.81 6.41
CA ASP A 195 15.65 4.05 5.79
C ASP A 195 14.96 5.32 6.33
N ASP A 196 13.94 5.19 7.18
CA ASP A 196 13.26 6.36 7.75
C ASP A 196 14.20 7.06 8.74
N GLY A 197 14.32 8.39 8.69
CA GLY A 197 15.25 9.17 9.53
C GLY A 197 14.84 9.28 10.99
N PHE A 198 13.56 9.09 11.31
CA PHE A 198 12.97 9.31 12.63
C PHE A 198 12.08 8.14 13.05
N ASP A 199 11.95 7.94 14.35
CA ASP A 199 10.98 7.01 14.92
C ASP A 199 9.59 7.67 14.93
N CYS A 200 8.55 6.86 14.76
CA CYS A 200 7.16 7.31 14.81
C CYS A 200 6.36 6.34 15.68
N CYS A 201 5.24 6.78 16.24
CA CYS A 201 4.31 5.89 16.94
C CYS A 201 2.93 5.91 16.28
N CYS A 202 2.06 4.99 16.70
CA CYS A 202 0.71 4.89 16.14
C CYS A 202 -0.11 6.16 16.42
N GLU A 203 0.06 6.77 17.60
CA GLU A 203 -0.60 8.02 17.99
C GLU A 203 -0.22 9.18 17.05
N THR A 204 1.07 9.45 16.85
CA THR A 204 1.52 10.53 15.97
C THR A 204 1.11 10.31 14.52
N ALA A 205 1.20 9.07 14.02
CA ALA A 205 0.76 8.73 12.66
C ALA A 205 -0.76 8.89 12.49
N TYR A 206 -1.55 8.52 13.48
CA TYR A 206 -3.00 8.68 13.47
C TYR A 206 -3.41 10.16 13.53
N GLN A 207 -2.80 10.94 14.43
CA GLN A 207 -3.03 12.38 14.55
C GLN A 207 -2.67 13.13 13.26
N HIS A 208 -1.55 12.77 12.62
CA HIS A 208 -1.16 13.29 11.31
C HIS A 208 -2.28 13.14 10.28
N ILE A 209 -2.89 11.95 10.19
CA ILE A 209 -3.97 11.66 9.24
C ILE A 209 -5.23 12.49 9.56
N LEU A 210 -5.57 12.65 10.83
CA LEU A 210 -6.69 13.48 11.26
C LEU A 210 -6.47 14.96 10.92
N MET A 211 -5.28 15.49 11.18
CA MET A 211 -4.93 16.87 10.85
C MET A 211 -4.93 17.11 9.35
N LEU A 212 -4.37 16.19 8.56
CA LEU A 212 -4.41 16.28 7.11
C LEU A 212 -5.85 16.29 6.59
N ASN A 213 -6.73 15.48 7.16
CA ASN A 213 -8.15 15.47 6.80
C ASN A 213 -8.84 16.79 7.19
N LEU A 214 -8.58 17.31 8.39
CA LEU A 214 -9.15 18.57 8.87
C LEU A 214 -8.71 19.77 8.02
N ALA A 215 -7.44 19.79 7.62
CA ALA A 215 -6.88 20.84 6.78
C ALA A 215 -7.28 20.72 5.29
N ASN A 216 -7.81 19.56 4.87
CA ASN A 216 -8.30 19.37 3.51
C ASN A 216 -9.67 20.06 3.31
N SER A 217 -9.62 21.29 2.81
CA SER A 217 -10.79 22.11 2.44
C SER A 217 -11.51 21.67 1.16
N GLY A 218 -11.00 20.64 0.46
CA GLY A 218 -11.55 20.19 -0.83
C GLY A 218 -11.16 21.09 -2.02
N THR A 219 -10.38 22.14 -1.81
CA THR A 219 -9.93 23.06 -2.87
C THR A 219 -8.43 22.99 -3.15
N LEU A 220 -7.68 22.26 -2.32
CA LEU A 220 -6.23 22.12 -2.45
C LEU A 220 -5.87 21.32 -3.71
N TYR A 221 -4.87 21.79 -4.45
CA TYR A 221 -4.30 21.06 -5.58
C TYR A 221 -3.48 19.85 -5.09
N PRO A 222 -3.30 18.78 -5.90
CA PRO A 222 -2.53 17.60 -5.52
C PRO A 222 -1.15 17.89 -4.91
N ARG A 223 -0.41 18.86 -5.47
CA ARG A 223 0.89 19.29 -4.94
C ARG A 223 0.79 19.99 -3.60
N GLN A 224 -0.27 20.76 -3.36
CA GLN A 224 -0.49 21.45 -2.09
C GLN A 224 -0.86 20.43 -1.00
N LEU A 225 -1.68 19.42 -1.32
CA LEU A 225 -1.95 18.30 -0.42
C LEU A 225 -0.69 17.51 -0.08
N ASP A 226 0.18 17.24 -1.07
CA ASP A 226 1.45 16.57 -0.83
C ASP A 226 2.43 17.40 0.02
N LEU A 227 2.44 18.72 -0.19
CA LEU A 227 3.25 19.64 0.62
C LEU A 227 2.76 19.71 2.06
N LEU A 228 1.45 19.85 2.26
CA LEU A 228 0.79 19.84 3.57
C LEU A 228 1.09 18.55 4.32
N ASP A 229 0.98 17.40 3.65
CA ASP A 229 1.33 16.09 4.22
C ASP A 229 2.78 16.06 4.71
N ARG A 230 3.74 16.62 3.97
CA ARG A 230 5.15 16.69 4.41
C ARG A 230 5.38 17.66 5.57
N TRP A 231 4.72 18.82 5.56
CA TRP A 231 4.85 19.80 6.65
C TRP A 231 4.28 19.27 7.96
N LEU A 232 3.20 18.49 7.88
CA LEU A 232 2.64 17.84 9.05
C LEU A 232 3.59 16.80 9.66
N CYS A 233 4.55 16.22 8.94
CA CYS A 233 5.47 15.23 9.54
C CYS A 233 6.24 15.79 10.76
N GLY A 234 6.61 17.08 10.75
CA GLY A 234 7.38 17.74 11.81
C GLY A 234 6.53 18.52 12.82
N TRP A 235 5.22 18.29 12.89
CA TRP A 235 4.32 19.10 13.73
C TRP A 235 4.52 18.92 15.25
N HIS A 236 5.09 17.79 15.66
CA HIS A 236 5.20 17.35 17.05
C HIS A 236 6.64 17.36 17.56
N GLU A 237 7.58 17.79 16.72
CA GLU A 237 8.97 18.10 17.09
C GLU A 237 9.04 19.48 17.75
#